data_AF-A0A1I1RKI1-F1
#
_entry.id   AF-A0A1I1RKI1-F1
#
_cell.length_a   1.000
_cell.length_b   1.000
_cell.length_c   1.000
_cell.angle_alpha   90.00
_cell.angle_beta   90.00
_cell.angle_gamma   90.00
#
_symmetry.space_group_name_H-M   'P 1'
#
loop_
_entity.id
_entity.type
_entity.pdbx_description
1 polymer ?
#
loop_
_entity_poly.entity_id
_entity_poly.type
_entity_poly.pdbx_seq_one_letter_code
_entity_poly.pdbx_strand_id
1 'polypeptide(L)'
;MPRYHQLVSFMADVRRANPGFTLKRSSLKSLIALLNDSTSTAMQITMAMQKIPVLKAAKYRDALWYLQVTYPGFHPLNLPIGIHSQGKTNAARYSRTPLTQAYDPSSMPPTRNIPPSAWLNQTVEQWLLTENGSVGVVIIHLSGLQDPMKDLFNGRASVDHMNSVLRIARLKGADLLCLHMKGNPVCPELSDAANAYGDRKTDILISKYHMGGHSADFINFANTHDHVVVIGFDADICVNANLFGANEKSPNGQYIPPLTSLTNVVTSRALLVTTGLIYPIGNRNEYGVINAT
;
A
#
# COMPACT_ATOMS: atom_id res chain seq x y z
N MET A 1 -4.76 -23.52 -22.58
CA MET A 1 -4.04 -23.41 -21.29
C MET A 1 -4.77 -24.27 -20.27
N PRO A 2 -4.17 -24.78 -19.19
CA PRO A 2 -4.96 -25.42 -18.14
C PRO A 2 -6.00 -24.44 -17.58
N ARG A 3 -7.12 -24.96 -17.04
CA ARG A 3 -8.08 -24.15 -16.26
C ARG A 3 -7.33 -23.26 -15.29
N TYR A 4 -7.89 -22.09 -14.98
CA TYR A 4 -7.25 -21.19 -14.03
C TYR A 4 -7.12 -21.86 -12.67
N HIS A 5 -5.91 -22.32 -12.35
CA HIS A 5 -5.64 -23.14 -11.18
C HIS A 5 -5.88 -22.40 -9.85
N GLN A 6 -5.86 -21.06 -9.88
CA GLN A 6 -6.14 -20.20 -8.73
C GLN A 6 -7.59 -19.70 -8.67
N LEU A 7 -8.52 -20.34 -9.39
CA LEU A 7 -9.93 -19.93 -9.38
C LEU A 7 -10.55 -19.97 -7.99
N VAL A 8 -10.16 -20.94 -7.15
CA VAL A 8 -10.66 -21.04 -5.76
C VAL A 8 -10.32 -19.78 -4.96
N SER A 9 -9.07 -19.31 -5.04
CA SER A 9 -8.58 -18.10 -4.37
C SER A 9 -9.27 -16.84 -4.89
N PHE A 10 -9.43 -16.73 -6.21
CA PHE A 10 -10.22 -15.66 -6.83
C PHE A 10 -11.66 -15.64 -6.30
N MET A 11 -12.31 -16.81 -6.26
CA MET A 11 -13.68 -16.94 -5.75
C MET A 11 -13.79 -16.69 -4.25
N ALA A 12 -12.73 -16.95 -3.47
CA ALA A 12 -12.68 -16.61 -2.06
C ALA A 12 -12.73 -15.09 -1.85
N ASP A 13 -11.99 -14.31 -2.64
CA ASP A 13 -12.07 -12.84 -2.59
C ASP A 13 -13.44 -12.32 -3.05
N VAL A 14 -14.02 -12.91 -4.10
CA VAL A 14 -15.38 -12.57 -4.55
C VAL A 14 -16.41 -12.77 -3.43
N ARG A 15 -16.31 -13.88 -2.71
CA ARG A 15 -17.20 -14.20 -1.58
C ARG A 15 -16.90 -13.36 -0.35
N ARG A 16 -15.66 -12.96 -0.10
CA ARG A 16 -15.32 -12.00 0.97
C ARG A 16 -16.03 -10.66 0.74
N ALA A 17 -16.01 -10.15 -0.49
CA ALA A 17 -16.70 -8.91 -0.86
C ALA A 17 -18.24 -9.07 -0.95
N ASN A 18 -18.75 -10.30 -1.05
CA ASN A 18 -20.17 -10.59 -1.12
C ASN A 18 -20.47 -12.01 -0.63
N PRO A 19 -20.70 -12.23 0.68
CA PRO A 19 -20.92 -13.57 1.22
C PRO A 19 -22.10 -14.31 0.57
N GLY A 20 -23.13 -13.57 0.14
CA GLY A 20 -24.28 -14.08 -0.60
C GLY A 20 -24.08 -14.17 -2.12
N PHE A 21 -22.84 -14.22 -2.62
CA PHE A 21 -22.58 -14.24 -4.06
C PHE A 21 -23.23 -15.45 -4.75
N THR A 22 -23.99 -15.18 -5.82
CA THR A 22 -24.52 -16.21 -6.71
C THR A 22 -24.19 -15.88 -8.17
N LEU A 23 -23.82 -16.92 -8.94
CA LEU A 23 -23.33 -16.74 -10.31
C LEU A 23 -24.42 -16.27 -11.29
N LYS A 24 -25.69 -16.68 -11.06
CA LYS A 24 -26.80 -16.53 -12.02
C LYS A 24 -27.06 -15.07 -12.44
N ARG A 25 -26.87 -14.10 -11.55
CA ARG A 25 -27.16 -12.66 -11.77
C ARG A 25 -25.91 -11.77 -11.64
N SER A 26 -24.72 -12.36 -11.74
CA SER A 26 -23.47 -11.64 -11.50
C SER A 26 -22.89 -11.04 -12.79
N SER A 27 -22.41 -9.80 -12.70
CA SER A 27 -21.56 -9.20 -13.75
C SER A 27 -20.21 -9.93 -13.93
N LEU A 28 -19.84 -10.81 -13.00
CA LEU A 28 -18.64 -11.66 -13.11
C LEU A 28 -18.92 -12.98 -13.85
N LYS A 29 -20.17 -13.27 -14.25
CA LYS A 29 -20.56 -14.56 -14.83
C LYS A 29 -19.69 -14.95 -16.03
N SER A 30 -19.54 -14.03 -16.99
CA SER A 30 -18.74 -14.27 -18.19
C SER A 30 -17.27 -14.48 -17.87
N LEU A 31 -16.71 -13.68 -16.95
CA LEU A 31 -15.33 -13.85 -16.50
C LEU A 31 -15.11 -15.22 -15.86
N ILE A 32 -15.96 -15.62 -14.91
CA ILE A 32 -15.86 -16.91 -14.21
C ILE A 32 -16.03 -18.09 -15.17
N ALA A 33 -16.89 -17.98 -16.18
CA ALA A 33 -17.04 -19.00 -17.21
C ALA A 33 -15.74 -19.19 -18.00
N LEU A 34 -15.10 -18.10 -18.42
CA LEU A 34 -13.82 -18.16 -19.14
C LEU A 34 -12.67 -18.69 -18.26
N LEU A 35 -12.62 -18.31 -16.97
CA LEU A 35 -11.62 -18.85 -16.04
C LEU A 35 -11.74 -20.37 -15.80
N ASN A 36 -12.95 -20.93 -15.97
CA ASN A 36 -13.23 -22.36 -15.86
C ASN A 36 -13.00 -23.15 -17.16
N ASP A 37 -12.70 -22.46 -18.26
CA ASP A 37 -12.53 -23.03 -19.58
C ASP A 37 -11.04 -23.12 -19.94
N SER A 38 -10.56 -24.32 -20.28
CA SER A 38 -9.17 -24.58 -20.67
C SER A 38 -8.81 -24.03 -22.06
N THR A 39 -9.81 -23.64 -22.86
CA THR A 39 -9.59 -23.09 -24.19
C THR A 39 -9.55 -21.56 -24.21
N SER A 40 -9.94 -20.92 -23.11
CA SER A 40 -9.93 -19.47 -22.99
C SER A 40 -8.50 -18.90 -23.02
N THR A 41 -8.37 -17.74 -23.66
CA THR A 41 -7.12 -16.99 -23.83
C THR A 41 -7.04 -15.82 -22.86
N ALA A 42 -5.82 -15.35 -22.54
CA ALA A 42 -5.62 -14.16 -21.72
C ALA A 42 -6.36 -12.93 -22.28
N MET A 43 -6.40 -12.78 -23.62
CA MET A 43 -7.14 -11.70 -24.28
C MET A 43 -8.65 -11.78 -24.02
N GLN A 44 -9.26 -12.98 -24.05
CA GLN A 44 -10.68 -13.14 -23.72
C GLN A 44 -10.97 -12.81 -22.25
N ILE A 45 -10.06 -13.18 -21.33
CA ILE A 45 -10.15 -12.78 -19.92
C ILE A 45 -10.07 -11.25 -19.78
N THR A 46 -9.12 -10.61 -20.46
CA THR A 46 -8.96 -9.14 -20.48
C THR A 46 -10.24 -8.45 -20.94
N MET A 47 -10.78 -8.88 -22.08
CA MET A 47 -12.01 -8.32 -22.63
C MET A 47 -13.20 -8.53 -21.68
N ALA A 48 -13.27 -9.67 -20.98
CA ALA A 48 -14.32 -9.93 -20.00
C ALA A 48 -14.18 -9.04 -18.76
N MET A 49 -12.96 -8.78 -18.29
CA MET A 49 -12.70 -7.87 -17.17
C MET A 49 -13.08 -6.41 -17.50
N GLN A 50 -12.74 -5.94 -18.70
CA GLN A 50 -13.09 -4.57 -19.15
C GLN A 50 -14.59 -4.34 -19.28
N LYS A 51 -15.39 -5.40 -19.49
CA LYS A 51 -16.86 -5.34 -19.55
C LYS A 51 -17.52 -5.28 -18.17
N ILE A 52 -16.78 -5.44 -17.08
CA ILE A 52 -17.35 -5.36 -15.72
C ILE A 52 -17.73 -3.90 -15.44
N PRO A 53 -19.00 -3.61 -15.07
CA PRO A 53 -19.42 -2.25 -14.74
C PRO A 53 -18.58 -1.66 -13.59
N VAL A 54 -18.28 -0.35 -13.65
CA VAL A 54 -17.41 0.37 -12.70
C VAL A 54 -17.74 0.05 -11.23
N LEU A 55 -19.01 0.14 -10.84
CA LEU A 55 -19.44 -0.15 -9.46
C LEU A 55 -19.18 -1.59 -9.03
N LYS A 56 -19.26 -2.55 -9.97
CA LYS A 56 -18.96 -3.96 -9.71
C LYS A 56 -17.45 -4.21 -9.70
N ALA A 57 -16.69 -3.55 -10.56
CA ALA A 57 -15.24 -3.59 -10.53
C ALA A 57 -14.70 -3.04 -9.19
N ALA A 58 -15.25 -1.92 -8.70
CA ALA A 58 -14.94 -1.37 -7.39
C ALA A 58 -15.30 -2.33 -6.25
N LYS A 59 -16.47 -2.98 -6.31
CA LYS A 59 -16.89 -3.98 -5.32
C LYS A 59 -15.96 -5.19 -5.26
N TYR A 60 -15.53 -5.71 -6.41
CA TYR A 60 -14.73 -6.94 -6.50
C TYR A 60 -13.23 -6.68 -6.74
N ARG A 61 -12.75 -5.47 -6.43
CA ARG A 61 -11.38 -5.01 -6.73
C ARG A 61 -10.28 -5.98 -6.32
N ASP A 62 -10.34 -6.53 -5.11
CA ASP A 62 -9.31 -7.43 -4.58
C ASP A 62 -9.23 -8.73 -5.39
N ALA A 63 -10.38 -9.27 -5.81
CA ALA A 63 -10.42 -10.46 -6.66
C ALA A 63 -9.86 -10.14 -8.06
N LEU A 64 -10.18 -8.96 -8.59
CA LEU A 64 -9.70 -8.53 -9.90
C LEU A 64 -8.19 -8.27 -9.88
N TRP A 65 -7.64 -7.59 -8.86
CA TRP A 65 -6.20 -7.41 -8.70
C TRP A 65 -5.48 -8.74 -8.49
N TYR A 66 -6.03 -9.63 -7.66
CA TYR A 66 -5.49 -10.98 -7.50
C TYR A 66 -5.36 -11.69 -8.85
N LEU A 67 -6.43 -11.65 -9.65
CA LEU A 67 -6.43 -12.24 -11.00
C LEU A 67 -5.37 -11.61 -11.91
N GLN A 68 -5.20 -10.28 -11.89
CA GLN A 68 -4.18 -9.61 -12.70
C GLN A 68 -2.75 -10.02 -12.34
N VAL A 69 -2.47 -10.28 -11.05
CA VAL A 69 -1.12 -10.70 -10.63
C VAL A 69 -0.85 -12.17 -10.93
N THR A 70 -1.87 -13.03 -10.81
CA THR A 70 -1.66 -14.48 -10.74
C THR A 70 -2.08 -15.24 -12.00
N TYR A 71 -2.79 -14.61 -12.94
CA TYR A 71 -3.14 -15.22 -14.22
C TYR A 71 -1.96 -15.16 -15.22
N PRO A 72 -1.48 -16.30 -15.75
CA PRO A 72 -0.35 -16.32 -16.69
C PRO A 72 -0.62 -15.55 -17.99
N GLY A 73 0.34 -14.75 -18.44
CA GLY A 73 0.24 -13.99 -19.70
C GLY A 73 -0.75 -12.83 -19.66
N PHE A 74 -1.24 -12.46 -18.47
CA PHE A 74 -2.08 -11.29 -18.28
C PHE A 74 -1.23 -10.02 -18.19
N HIS A 75 -1.64 -8.96 -18.88
CA HIS A 75 -1.04 -7.64 -18.72
C HIS A 75 -1.87 -6.80 -17.73
N PRO A 76 -1.23 -6.04 -16.83
CA PRO A 76 -1.93 -5.13 -15.93
C PRO A 76 -2.90 -4.22 -16.68
N LEU A 77 -4.16 -4.22 -16.25
CA LEU A 77 -5.21 -3.36 -16.77
C LEU A 77 -5.47 -2.23 -15.79
N ASN A 78 -5.49 -1.01 -16.30
CA ASN A 78 -6.05 0.11 -15.55
C ASN A 78 -7.59 -0.02 -15.51
N LEU A 79 -8.08 -0.71 -14.49
CA LEU A 79 -9.51 -0.79 -14.22
C LEU A 79 -9.96 0.53 -13.58
N PRO A 80 -11.18 1.02 -13.85
CA PRO A 80 -11.73 2.22 -13.22
C PRO A 80 -12.13 1.95 -11.76
N ILE A 81 -11.19 1.46 -10.96
CA ILE A 81 -11.32 1.16 -9.54
C ILE A 81 -10.79 2.37 -8.78
N GLY A 82 -11.66 3.13 -8.14
CA GLY A 82 -11.24 4.22 -7.26
C GLY A 82 -10.95 5.56 -7.95
N ILE A 83 -11.38 5.76 -9.20
CA ILE A 83 -11.44 7.09 -9.83
C ILE A 83 -12.65 7.86 -9.25
N HIS A 84 -12.62 8.12 -7.96
CA HIS A 84 -13.52 9.07 -7.31
C HIS A 84 -12.73 10.33 -7.03
N SER A 85 -13.38 11.49 -7.19
CA SER A 85 -12.83 12.84 -6.98
C SER A 85 -12.23 13.10 -5.59
N GLN A 86 -12.25 12.12 -4.70
CA GLN A 86 -11.57 12.13 -3.41
C GLN A 86 -10.46 11.07 -3.42
N GLY A 87 -9.25 11.46 -3.84
CA GLY A 87 -8.04 10.64 -4.00
C GLY A 87 -7.46 10.04 -2.71
N LYS A 88 -8.29 9.62 -1.73
CA LYS A 88 -7.84 9.10 -0.44
C LYS A 88 -7.09 7.76 -0.57
N THR A 89 -7.45 6.95 -1.55
CA THR A 89 -6.77 5.69 -1.91
C THR A 89 -5.79 5.85 -3.06
N ASN A 90 -5.67 7.04 -3.65
CA ASN A 90 -4.74 7.26 -4.75
C ASN A 90 -3.31 7.20 -4.20
N ALA A 91 -2.44 6.56 -4.95
CA ALA A 91 -1.02 6.55 -4.68
C ALA A 91 -0.46 7.97 -4.88
N ALA A 92 0.30 8.41 -3.89
CA ALA A 92 1.19 9.55 -3.95
C ALA A 92 2.62 9.02 -3.94
N ARG A 93 3.49 9.65 -4.73
CA ARG A 93 4.91 9.33 -4.78
C ARG A 93 5.74 10.52 -4.31
N TYR A 94 6.77 10.24 -3.53
CA TYR A 94 7.81 11.17 -3.15
C TYR A 94 9.10 10.68 -3.79
N SER A 95 9.63 11.47 -4.73
CA SER A 95 10.88 11.13 -5.39
C SER A 95 12.06 11.21 -4.42
N ARG A 96 13.02 10.30 -4.58
CA ARG A 96 14.24 10.32 -3.79
C ARG A 96 14.92 11.69 -3.89
N THR A 97 15.21 12.30 -2.74
CA THR A 97 15.88 13.59 -2.63
C THR A 97 17.07 13.45 -1.67
N PRO A 98 18.30 13.26 -2.17
CA PRO A 98 19.48 13.12 -1.31
C PRO A 98 19.62 14.29 -0.34
N LEU A 99 20.09 14.01 0.88
CA LEU A 99 20.36 15.05 1.85
C LEU A 99 21.49 15.96 1.35
N THR A 100 21.28 17.27 1.47
CA THR A 100 22.33 18.27 1.23
C THR A 100 23.07 18.56 2.54
N GLN A 101 24.24 19.21 2.45
CA GLN A 101 24.97 19.67 3.66
C GLN A 101 24.16 20.65 4.51
N ALA A 102 23.12 21.27 3.95
CA ALA A 102 22.23 22.21 4.63
C ALA A 102 21.00 21.54 5.26
N TYR A 103 20.90 20.20 5.24
CA TYR A 103 19.78 19.50 5.86
C TYR A 103 19.80 19.66 7.38
N ASP A 104 18.77 20.31 7.91
CA ASP A 104 18.52 20.45 9.34
C ASP A 104 17.04 20.13 9.66
N PRO A 105 16.75 18.95 10.22
CA PRO A 105 15.40 18.56 10.64
C PRO A 105 15.01 19.11 12.01
N SER A 106 15.79 20.02 12.61
CA SER A 106 15.41 20.71 13.86
C SER A 106 14.16 21.58 13.69
N SER A 107 13.94 22.13 12.50
CA SER A 107 12.62 22.57 12.06
C SER A 107 11.83 21.33 11.65
N MET A 108 10.80 20.95 12.42
CA MET A 108 9.96 19.80 12.09
C MET A 108 9.53 19.88 10.62
N PRO A 109 9.67 18.81 9.82
CA PRO A 109 9.10 18.79 8.48
C PRO A 109 7.60 19.12 8.60
N PRO A 110 7.06 19.95 7.69
CA PRO A 110 5.68 20.37 7.80
C PRO A 110 4.78 19.14 7.93
N THR A 111 3.89 19.14 8.91
CA THR A 111 2.87 18.08 9.10
C THR A 111 1.97 17.92 7.88
N ARG A 112 2.05 18.88 6.95
CA ARG A 112 1.45 18.87 5.62
C ARG A 112 2.55 18.86 4.57
N ASN A 113 2.72 17.72 3.93
CA ASN A 113 3.63 17.54 2.80
C ASN A 113 2.81 17.60 1.51
N ILE A 114 3.19 18.45 0.56
CA ILE A 114 2.65 18.32 -0.80
C ILE A 114 3.56 17.32 -1.50
N PRO A 115 3.08 16.12 -1.90
CA PRO A 115 3.91 15.21 -2.68
C PRO A 115 4.42 15.96 -3.93
N PRO A 116 5.74 16.03 -4.14
CA PRO A 116 6.31 16.74 -5.28
C PRO A 116 5.86 16.13 -6.61
N SER A 117 5.51 14.85 -6.61
CA SER A 117 4.87 14.18 -7.74
C SER A 117 3.37 14.19 -7.56
N ALA A 118 2.65 14.62 -8.59
CA ALA A 118 1.20 14.60 -8.65
C ALA A 118 0.66 13.22 -8.23
N TRP A 119 -0.55 13.20 -7.67
CA TRP A 119 -1.31 11.96 -7.50
C TRP A 119 -1.18 11.09 -8.75
N LEU A 120 -0.82 9.81 -8.58
CA LEU A 120 -0.63 8.90 -9.71
C LEU A 120 -1.95 8.55 -10.42
N ASN A 121 -3.08 9.10 -9.94
CA ASN A 121 -4.44 8.86 -10.43
C ASN A 121 -4.80 7.37 -10.52
N GLN A 122 -4.19 6.58 -9.64
CA GLN A 122 -4.39 5.15 -9.47
C GLN A 122 -4.19 4.79 -8.00
N THR A 123 -4.75 3.66 -7.57
CA THR A 123 -4.51 3.10 -6.23
C THR A 123 -3.09 2.53 -6.08
N VAL A 124 -2.63 2.33 -4.84
CA VAL A 124 -1.32 1.70 -4.59
C VAL A 124 -1.27 0.28 -5.15
N GLU A 125 -2.36 -0.48 -5.04
CA GLU A 125 -2.45 -1.82 -5.65
C GLU A 125 -2.29 -1.73 -7.17
N GLN A 126 -2.97 -0.79 -7.84
CA GLN A 126 -2.81 -0.61 -9.30
C GLN A 126 -1.39 -0.19 -9.69
N TRP A 127 -0.79 0.74 -8.95
CA TRP A 127 0.59 1.13 -9.19
C TRP A 127 1.54 -0.07 -9.08
N LEU A 128 1.39 -0.89 -8.03
CA LEU A 128 2.17 -2.12 -7.84
C LEU A 128 2.03 -3.12 -9.00
N LEU A 129 0.87 -3.17 -9.66
CA LEU A 129 0.68 -4.05 -10.82
C LEU A 129 1.54 -3.61 -12.01
N THR A 130 1.62 -2.31 -12.23
CA THR A 130 2.30 -1.68 -13.39
C THR A 130 3.76 -1.35 -13.15
N GLU A 131 4.21 -1.31 -11.90
CA GLU A 131 5.59 -1.00 -11.55
C GLU A 131 6.54 -2.13 -11.98
N ASN A 132 7.69 -1.74 -12.55
CA ASN A 132 8.72 -2.63 -13.07
C ASN A 132 10.03 -2.54 -12.28
N GLY A 133 10.18 -1.55 -11.40
CA GLY A 133 11.30 -1.47 -10.46
C GLY A 133 11.19 -2.45 -9.30
N SER A 134 12.29 -2.58 -8.55
CA SER A 134 12.32 -3.30 -7.27
C SER A 134 11.50 -2.52 -6.22
N VAL A 135 10.60 -3.23 -5.52
CA VAL A 135 9.70 -2.63 -4.54
C VAL A 135 9.88 -3.28 -3.18
N GLY A 136 10.08 -2.48 -2.15
CA GLY A 136 9.97 -2.89 -0.75
C GLY A 136 8.68 -2.36 -0.13
N VAL A 137 8.18 -3.00 0.92
CA VAL A 137 7.11 -2.48 1.77
C VAL A 137 7.65 -2.27 3.18
N VAL A 138 7.41 -1.10 3.75
CA VAL A 138 7.75 -0.79 5.15
C VAL A 138 6.47 -0.55 5.95
N ILE A 139 6.29 -1.34 7.00
CA ILE A 139 5.29 -1.12 8.05
C ILE A 139 5.97 -0.39 9.20
N ILE A 140 5.44 0.78 9.60
CA ILE A 140 6.00 1.61 10.66
C ILE A 140 5.10 1.58 11.90
N HIS A 141 5.63 1.01 12.98
CA HIS A 141 5.14 1.08 14.36
C HIS A 141 3.67 0.66 14.54
N LEU A 142 3.20 -0.28 13.72
CA LEU A 142 1.82 -0.79 13.74
C LEU A 142 1.68 -2.04 14.62
N SER A 143 2.26 -2.06 15.82
CA SER A 143 2.24 -3.24 16.71
C SER A 143 0.87 -3.58 17.30
N GLY A 144 -0.08 -2.63 17.28
CA GLY A 144 -1.44 -2.81 17.79
C GLY A 144 -2.47 -2.13 16.89
N LEU A 145 -3.69 -2.68 16.88
CA LEU A 145 -4.80 -2.09 16.13
C LEU A 145 -5.09 -0.69 16.66
N GLN A 146 -5.21 0.25 15.74
CA GLN A 146 -5.64 1.61 16.05
C GLN A 146 -7.06 1.78 15.52
N ASP A 147 -7.95 2.39 16.29
CA ASP A 147 -9.37 2.50 15.90
C ASP A 147 -9.58 3.12 14.52
N PRO A 148 -8.83 4.16 14.10
CA PRO A 148 -9.00 4.74 12.76
C PRO A 148 -8.60 3.79 11.61
N MET A 149 -7.98 2.64 11.87
CA MET A 149 -7.77 1.61 10.87
C MET A 149 -9.09 1.00 10.37
N LYS A 150 -10.17 1.15 11.14
CA LYS A 150 -11.53 0.71 10.77
C LYS A 150 -12.26 1.73 9.88
N ASP A 151 -11.72 2.93 9.70
CA ASP A 151 -12.37 4.00 8.95
C ASP A 151 -12.46 3.70 7.46
N LEU A 152 -13.60 4.07 6.88
CA LEU A 152 -13.92 3.78 5.49
C LEU A 152 -13.45 4.90 4.54
N PHE A 153 -12.55 4.54 3.63
CA PHE A 153 -12.13 5.36 2.51
C PHE A 153 -12.58 4.72 1.20
N ASN A 154 -13.40 5.43 0.41
CA ASN A 154 -13.95 4.90 -0.85
C ASN A 154 -14.63 3.52 -0.66
N GLY A 155 -15.41 3.40 0.43
CA GLY A 155 -16.17 2.20 0.78
C GLY A 155 -15.32 1.03 1.27
N ARG A 156 -14.13 1.28 1.83
CA ARG A 156 -13.20 0.26 2.30
C ARG A 156 -12.49 0.69 3.57
N ALA A 157 -12.37 -0.20 4.55
CA ALA A 157 -11.60 0.10 5.75
C ALA A 157 -10.10 0.25 5.43
N SER A 158 -9.39 1.13 6.13
CA SER A 158 -7.94 1.29 5.97
C SER A 158 -7.20 -0.04 6.17
N VAL A 159 -7.57 -0.81 7.19
CA VAL A 159 -6.99 -2.14 7.48
C VAL A 159 -7.19 -3.12 6.31
N ASP A 160 -8.33 -3.07 5.64
CA ASP A 160 -8.57 -3.90 4.46
C ASP A 160 -7.67 -3.47 3.29
N HIS A 161 -7.45 -2.15 3.14
CA HIS A 161 -6.55 -1.60 2.12
C HIS A 161 -5.11 -1.99 2.37
N MET A 162 -4.63 -1.86 3.61
CA MET A 162 -3.30 -2.30 4.02
C MET A 162 -3.09 -3.79 3.73
N ASN A 163 -4.05 -4.65 4.11
CA ASN A 163 -4.01 -6.08 3.82
C ASN A 163 -3.91 -6.39 2.32
N SER A 164 -4.65 -5.66 1.47
CA SER A 164 -4.58 -5.88 0.02
C SER A 164 -3.30 -5.37 -0.59
N VAL A 165 -2.78 -4.21 -0.15
CA VAL A 165 -1.45 -3.73 -0.56
C VAL A 165 -0.37 -4.72 -0.20
N LEU A 166 -0.34 -5.24 1.04
CA LEU A 166 0.60 -6.30 1.46
C LEU A 166 0.46 -7.54 0.58
N ARG A 167 -0.77 -7.98 0.33
CA ARG A 167 -1.00 -9.18 -0.50
C ARG A 167 -0.54 -8.99 -1.95
N ILE A 168 -0.88 -7.87 -2.58
CA ILE A 168 -0.50 -7.58 -3.98
C ILE A 168 1.01 -7.38 -4.10
N ALA A 169 1.63 -6.63 -3.19
CA ALA A 169 3.08 -6.44 -3.15
C ALA A 169 3.81 -7.78 -3.00
N ARG A 170 3.38 -8.64 -2.07
CA ARG A 170 3.93 -9.98 -1.90
C ARG A 170 3.88 -10.82 -3.16
N LEU A 171 2.73 -10.83 -3.84
CA LEU A 171 2.52 -11.59 -5.08
C LEU A 171 3.34 -11.03 -6.25
N LYS A 172 3.68 -9.74 -6.22
CA LYS A 172 4.57 -9.07 -7.15
C LYS A 172 6.06 -9.25 -6.80
N GLY A 173 6.39 -9.99 -5.75
CA GLY A 173 7.78 -10.27 -5.38
C GLY A 173 8.43 -9.23 -4.47
N ALA A 174 7.69 -8.26 -3.94
CA ALA A 174 8.23 -7.24 -3.03
C ALA A 174 8.67 -7.84 -1.68
N ASP A 175 9.70 -7.28 -1.07
CA ASP A 175 10.12 -7.61 0.29
C ASP A 175 9.32 -6.78 1.32
N LEU A 176 9.30 -7.24 2.58
CA LEU A 176 8.61 -6.58 3.68
C LEU A 176 9.56 -6.30 4.83
N LEU A 177 9.49 -5.09 5.37
CA LEU A 177 10.13 -4.69 6.60
C LEU A 177 9.07 -4.22 7.60
N CYS A 178 9.04 -4.82 8.79
CA CYS A 178 8.20 -4.38 9.90
C CYS A 178 9.08 -3.68 10.94
N LEU A 179 9.02 -2.36 10.97
CA LEU A 179 9.65 -1.55 12.00
C LEU A 179 8.70 -1.46 13.20
N HIS A 180 9.13 -1.88 14.38
CA HIS A 180 8.30 -1.85 15.59
C HIS A 180 9.08 -1.33 16.80
N MET A 181 8.37 -0.76 17.76
CA MET A 181 8.99 -0.19 18.98
C MET A 181 8.87 -1.12 20.19
N LYS A 182 7.81 -1.92 20.27
CA LYS A 182 7.47 -2.79 21.41
C LYS A 182 6.62 -3.96 20.94
N GLY A 183 6.65 -5.07 21.69
CA GLY A 183 5.76 -6.20 21.46
C GLY A 183 5.88 -6.80 20.05
N ASN A 184 4.74 -7.14 19.45
CA ASN A 184 4.67 -7.77 18.14
C ASN A 184 5.11 -6.81 17.01
N PRO A 185 5.73 -7.33 15.92
CA PRO A 185 6.14 -6.50 14.79
C PRO A 185 4.99 -5.81 14.06
N VAL A 186 3.79 -6.38 14.11
CA VAL A 186 2.58 -5.85 13.48
C VAL A 186 1.34 -6.30 14.25
N CYS A 187 0.23 -5.57 14.11
CA CYS A 187 -1.04 -5.87 14.74
C CYS A 187 -1.66 -7.19 14.20
N PRO A 188 -2.51 -7.86 15.00
CA PRO A 188 -3.12 -9.13 14.61
C PRO A 188 -3.83 -9.09 13.25
N GLU A 189 -4.48 -7.98 12.91
CA GLU A 189 -5.28 -7.82 11.69
C GLU A 189 -4.46 -7.80 10.40
N LEU A 190 -3.16 -7.50 10.49
CA LEU A 190 -2.22 -7.53 9.37
C LEU A 190 -1.25 -8.72 9.46
N SER A 191 -1.27 -9.46 10.59
CA SER A 191 -0.25 -10.46 10.91
C SER A 191 -0.20 -11.60 9.89
N ASP A 192 -1.34 -12.13 9.46
CA ASP A 192 -1.40 -13.18 8.45
C ASP A 192 -0.80 -12.72 7.10
N ALA A 193 -1.15 -11.50 6.66
CA ALA A 193 -0.63 -10.94 5.42
C ALA A 193 0.88 -10.70 5.49
N ALA A 194 1.37 -10.20 6.63
CA ALA A 194 2.79 -9.99 6.87
C ALA A 194 3.57 -11.32 6.93
N ASN A 195 3.10 -12.29 7.72
CA ASN A 195 3.75 -13.60 7.88
C ASN A 195 3.80 -14.39 6.56
N ALA A 196 2.85 -14.16 5.65
CA ALA A 196 2.82 -14.80 4.35
C ALA A 196 4.03 -14.45 3.45
N TYR A 197 4.82 -13.42 3.78
CA TYR A 197 6.07 -13.07 3.09
C TYR A 197 7.21 -14.08 3.35
N GLY A 198 7.16 -14.83 4.45
CA GLY A 198 8.21 -15.80 4.80
C GLY A 198 9.58 -15.13 4.96
N ASP A 199 10.60 -15.71 4.34
CA ASP A 199 12.00 -15.24 4.42
C ASP A 199 12.24 -13.85 3.82
N ARG A 200 11.27 -13.32 3.06
CA ARG A 200 11.32 -11.95 2.51
C ARG A 200 10.82 -10.88 3.51
N LYS A 201 10.51 -11.29 4.74
CA LYS A 201 10.12 -10.40 5.84
C LYS A 201 11.30 -10.16 6.77
N THR A 202 11.58 -8.89 7.05
CA THR A 202 12.55 -8.45 8.06
C THR A 202 11.82 -7.72 9.18
N ASP A 203 12.01 -8.15 10.43
CA ASP A 203 11.46 -7.46 11.60
C ASP A 203 12.58 -6.67 12.30
N ILE A 204 12.37 -5.36 12.51
CA ILE A 204 13.36 -4.48 13.17
C ILE A 204 12.72 -3.84 14.40
N LEU A 205 13.30 -4.13 15.57
CA LEU A 205 12.93 -3.52 16.84
C LEU A 205 13.77 -2.26 17.11
N ILE A 206 13.13 -1.09 17.16
CA ILE A 206 13.74 0.17 17.59
C ILE A 206 12.95 0.76 18.76
N SER A 207 13.36 0.43 19.98
CA SER A 207 12.59 0.75 21.19
C SER A 207 12.79 2.16 21.73
N LYS A 208 13.86 2.86 21.34
CA LYS A 208 14.28 4.14 21.90
C LYS A 208 14.23 5.33 20.94
N TYR A 209 14.02 5.07 19.65
CA TYR A 209 14.09 6.08 18.59
C TYR A 209 12.84 6.01 17.72
N HIS A 210 12.47 7.13 17.11
CA HIS A 210 11.38 7.18 16.14
C HIS A 210 11.85 6.70 14.76
N MET A 211 13.09 7.00 14.36
CA MET A 211 13.56 6.75 13.01
C MET A 211 14.20 5.37 12.85
N GLY A 212 13.69 4.63 11.85
CA GLY A 212 14.25 3.38 11.32
C GLY A 212 15.71 3.49 10.89
N GLY A 213 16.13 4.67 10.43
CA GLY A 213 17.49 4.94 9.95
C GLY A 213 18.58 4.81 11.02
N HIS A 214 18.24 4.57 12.29
CA HIS A 214 19.20 4.10 13.29
C HIS A 214 19.69 2.66 13.04
N SER A 215 18.94 1.86 12.28
CA SER A 215 19.28 0.49 11.91
C SER A 215 19.95 0.43 10.54
N ALA A 216 21.10 -0.26 10.48
CA ALA A 216 21.77 -0.57 9.22
C ALA A 216 20.87 -1.41 8.29
N ASP A 217 20.08 -2.33 8.84
CA ASP A 217 19.17 -3.18 8.06
C ASP A 217 18.05 -2.36 7.41
N PHE A 218 17.56 -1.33 8.11
CA PHE A 218 16.58 -0.40 7.55
C PHE A 218 17.16 0.43 6.41
N ILE A 219 18.37 0.96 6.59
CA ILE A 219 19.07 1.72 5.53
C ILE A 219 19.34 0.82 4.32
N ASN A 220 19.83 -0.41 4.56
CA ASN A 220 20.10 -1.38 3.51
C ASN A 220 18.82 -1.74 2.76
N PHE A 221 17.74 -2.05 3.48
CA PHE A 221 16.43 -2.31 2.87
C PHE A 221 15.99 -1.15 1.99
N ALA A 222 16.10 0.10 2.45
CA ALA A 222 15.72 1.25 1.62
C ALA A 222 16.60 1.38 0.36
N ASN A 223 17.90 1.14 0.47
CA ASN A 223 18.84 1.30 -0.64
C ASN A 223 18.80 0.17 -1.69
N THR A 224 18.30 -1.02 -1.34
CA THR A 224 18.18 -2.15 -2.29
C THR A 224 16.91 -2.12 -3.11
N HIS A 225 16.02 -1.15 -2.89
CA HIS A 225 14.75 -1.02 -3.59
C HIS A 225 14.64 0.33 -4.30
N ASP A 226 14.16 0.31 -5.55
CA ASP A 226 13.87 1.52 -6.32
C ASP A 226 12.73 2.33 -5.70
N HIS A 227 11.77 1.61 -5.08
CA HIS A 227 10.60 2.18 -4.42
C HIS A 227 10.31 1.47 -3.11
N VAL A 228 9.86 2.24 -2.11
CA VAL A 228 9.33 1.71 -0.86
C VAL A 228 7.89 2.17 -0.68
N VAL A 229 6.97 1.20 -0.54
CA VAL A 229 5.61 1.46 -0.10
C VAL A 229 5.58 1.61 1.41
N VAL A 230 5.06 2.73 1.91
CA VAL A 230 5.00 2.98 3.36
C VAL A 230 3.58 2.85 3.89
N ILE A 231 3.44 2.01 4.92
CA ILE A 231 2.22 1.73 5.67
C ILE A 231 2.49 2.06 7.14
N GLY A 232 1.62 2.82 7.79
CA GLY A 232 1.85 3.17 9.18
C GLY A 232 0.68 3.89 9.85
N PHE A 233 0.82 4.07 11.15
CA PHE A 233 -0.03 4.95 11.95
C PHE A 233 0.80 6.13 12.46
N ASP A 234 0.14 7.21 12.90
CA ASP A 234 0.82 8.37 13.48
C ASP A 234 1.73 9.07 12.44
N ALA A 235 1.06 9.57 11.39
CA ALA A 235 1.69 10.30 10.28
C ALA A 235 2.21 11.69 10.65
N ASP A 236 2.01 12.15 11.89
CA ASP A 236 2.59 13.36 12.44
C ASP A 236 3.90 13.12 13.20
N ILE A 237 4.07 11.97 13.86
CA ILE A 237 5.28 11.66 14.62
C ILE A 237 6.09 10.57 13.93
N CYS A 238 5.73 9.29 14.11
CA CYS A 238 6.61 8.18 13.75
C CYS A 238 6.77 8.01 12.24
N VAL A 239 5.68 8.07 11.48
CA VAL A 239 5.76 7.94 10.03
C VAL A 239 6.34 9.22 9.41
N ASN A 240 6.02 10.40 9.92
CA ASN A 240 6.62 11.66 9.46
C ASN A 240 8.15 11.63 9.65
N ALA A 241 8.60 11.27 10.86
CA ALA A 241 10.01 11.15 11.20
C ALA A 241 10.74 10.19 10.26
N ASN A 242 10.16 9.01 10.01
CA ASN A 242 10.77 8.04 9.09
C ASN A 242 10.77 8.51 7.63
N LEU A 243 9.73 9.22 7.18
CA LEU A 243 9.60 9.65 5.79
C LEU A 243 10.42 10.90 5.46
N PHE A 244 10.41 11.90 6.34
CA PHE A 244 10.91 13.25 6.07
C PHE A 244 11.96 13.73 7.09
N GLY A 245 12.05 13.05 8.23
CA GLY A 245 13.10 13.24 9.23
C GLY A 245 12.59 13.82 10.54
N ALA A 246 13.43 13.70 11.57
CA ALA A 246 13.21 14.30 12.88
C ALA A 246 14.56 14.77 13.45
N ASN A 247 14.51 15.49 14.56
CA ASN A 247 15.69 15.91 15.31
C ASN A 247 16.36 14.73 16.06
N GLU A 248 16.67 13.65 15.34
CA GLU A 248 17.38 12.46 15.82
C GLU A 248 18.77 12.39 15.18
N LYS A 249 19.78 12.11 15.99
CA LYS A 249 21.19 12.07 15.57
C LYS A 249 21.79 10.69 15.84
N SER A 250 22.64 10.26 14.92
CA SER A 250 23.57 9.15 15.13
C SER A 250 24.57 9.48 16.25
N PRO A 251 25.26 8.47 16.81
CA PRO A 251 26.33 8.70 17.80
C PRO A 251 27.42 9.67 17.33
N ASN A 252 27.62 9.81 16.02
CA ASN A 252 28.61 10.71 15.42
C ASN A 252 28.10 12.15 15.22
N GLY A 253 26.89 12.47 15.73
CA GLY A 253 26.30 13.82 15.66
C GLY A 253 25.64 14.17 14.33
N GLN A 254 25.68 13.28 13.34
CA GLN A 254 24.97 13.46 12.06
C GLN A 254 23.49 13.10 12.21
N TYR A 255 22.60 13.85 11.57
CA TYR A 255 21.18 13.54 11.52
C TYR A 255 20.92 12.19 10.85
N ILE A 256 19.93 11.47 11.38
CA ILE A 256 19.51 10.20 10.79
C ILE A 256 18.81 10.48 9.45
N PRO A 257 19.18 9.77 8.37
CA PRO A 257 18.57 10.01 7.08
C PRO A 257 17.12 9.51 7.04
N PRO A 258 16.17 10.31 6.52
CA PRO A 258 14.81 9.86 6.28
C PRO A 258 14.72 8.99 5.02
N LEU A 259 13.67 8.17 4.91
CA LEU A 259 13.43 7.27 3.77
C LEU A 259 13.44 8.00 2.42
N THR A 260 12.87 9.20 2.34
CA THR A 260 12.84 9.99 1.10
C THR A 260 14.23 10.43 0.64
N SER A 261 15.26 10.38 1.49
CA SER A 261 16.65 10.61 1.07
C SER A 261 17.35 9.35 0.53
N LEU A 262 16.83 8.17 0.89
CA LEU A 262 17.39 6.88 0.56
C LEU A 262 16.76 6.29 -0.71
N THR A 263 15.45 6.43 -0.87
CA THR A 263 14.69 5.81 -1.97
C THR A 263 13.43 6.61 -2.34
N ASN A 264 12.75 6.22 -3.41
CA ASN A 264 11.42 6.76 -3.72
C ASN A 264 10.40 6.18 -2.75
N VAL A 265 9.53 7.01 -2.21
CA VAL A 265 8.44 6.55 -1.33
C VAL A 265 7.12 6.58 -2.10
N VAL A 266 6.31 5.53 -1.93
CA VAL A 266 4.94 5.46 -2.42
C VAL A 266 3.99 5.19 -1.26
N THR A 267 2.87 5.88 -1.19
CA THR A 267 1.87 5.65 -0.14
C THR A 267 0.50 6.21 -0.58
N SER A 268 -0.53 6.04 0.25
CA SER A 268 -1.84 6.69 0.08
C SER A 268 -2.31 7.20 1.45
N ARG A 269 -3.37 8.01 1.48
CA ARG A 269 -3.92 8.47 2.77
C ARG A 269 -4.53 7.33 3.57
N ALA A 270 -5.08 6.31 2.91
CA ALA A 270 -5.62 5.14 3.59
C ALA A 270 -4.52 4.17 4.09
N LEU A 271 -3.25 4.35 3.68
CA LEU A 271 -2.11 3.60 4.23
C LEU A 271 -1.41 4.32 5.38
N LEU A 272 -1.62 5.64 5.53
CA LEU A 272 -1.14 6.41 6.67
C LEU A 272 -2.32 6.92 7.49
N VAL A 273 -2.58 6.23 8.58
CA VAL A 273 -3.77 6.45 9.39
C VAL A 273 -3.40 7.32 10.59
N THR A 274 -4.11 8.42 10.81
CA THR A 274 -3.74 9.42 11.84
C THR A 274 -4.87 9.65 12.82
N THR A 275 -6.02 10.07 12.32
CA THR A 275 -7.30 10.22 13.03
C THR A 275 -8.39 10.15 11.97
N GLY A 276 -9.55 9.59 12.28
CA GLY A 276 -10.60 9.25 11.31
C GLY A 276 -11.27 10.38 10.55
N LEU A 277 -10.68 11.58 10.53
CA LEU A 277 -11.18 12.76 9.86
C LEU A 277 -10.19 13.23 8.79
N ILE A 278 -10.44 12.82 7.54
CA ILE A 278 -9.82 13.44 6.36
C ILE A 278 -10.80 14.51 5.81
N TYR A 279 -10.79 15.74 6.36
CA TYR A 279 -11.59 16.88 5.90
C TYR A 279 -10.89 18.26 6.02
N PRO A 280 -11.16 19.26 5.14
CA PRO A 280 -12.17 19.27 4.09
C PRO A 280 -11.62 19.44 2.66
N ILE A 281 -12.57 19.30 1.74
CA ILE A 281 -12.58 19.21 0.26
C ILE A 281 -11.85 20.36 -0.48
N GLY A 282 -11.21 21.31 0.21
CA GLY A 282 -10.71 22.57 -0.35
C GLY A 282 -9.20 22.70 -0.63
N ASN A 283 -8.31 21.85 -0.09
CA ASN A 283 -6.87 22.15 -0.13
C ASN A 283 -6.03 21.27 -1.09
N ARG A 284 -5.77 21.84 -2.27
CA ARG A 284 -4.51 21.88 -3.05
C ARG A 284 -3.51 20.71 -2.92
N ASN A 285 -3.93 19.47 -3.04
CA ASN A 285 -3.02 18.30 -3.13
C ASN A 285 -2.12 18.05 -1.89
N GLU A 286 -2.48 18.55 -0.70
CA GLU A 286 -1.69 18.34 0.53
C GLU A 286 -1.86 16.92 1.12
N TYR A 287 -0.82 16.42 1.79
CA TYR A 287 -0.74 15.10 2.44
C TYR A 287 -0.32 15.24 3.91
N GLY A 288 -0.94 14.53 4.84
CA GLY A 288 -0.64 14.59 6.28
C GLY A 288 -1.87 14.74 7.18
N VAL A 289 -1.66 14.87 8.49
CA VAL A 289 -2.75 14.99 9.49
C VAL A 289 -3.52 16.29 9.27
N ILE A 290 -4.84 16.19 9.14
CA ILE A 290 -5.69 17.36 9.23
C ILE A 290 -6.05 17.53 10.70
N ASN A 291 -5.26 18.35 11.39
CA ASN A 291 -5.63 18.79 12.73
C ASN A 291 -6.96 19.55 12.60
N ALA A 292 -8.00 19.03 13.27
CA ALA A 292 -9.20 19.81 13.50
C ALA A 292 -8.78 21.00 14.38
N THR A 293 -8.76 22.20 13.80
CA THR A 293 -8.82 23.45 14.55
C THR A 293 -10.25 23.70 14.97
#